data_AF-A0A378VFS2-F1
#
_entry.id   AF-A0A378VFS2-F1
#
_cell.length_a   1.000
_cell.length_b   1.000
_cell.length_c   1.000
_cell.angle_alpha   90.00
_cell.angle_beta   90.00
_cell.angle_gamma   90.00
#
_symmetry.space_group_name_H-M   'P 1'
#
loop_
_entity.id
_entity.type
_entity.pdbx_description
1 polymer ?
#
loop_
_entity_poly.entity_id
_entity_poly.type
_entity_poly.pdbx_seq_one_letter_code
_entity_poly.pdbx_strand_id
1 'polypeptide(L)' 'MPTYVLPVLKNGQFALFCKGTQPIGYISWAYFDEVAQAHYLQSDRHLRDNSDWNCGDYIWFIQWFAPLGHSHQNACCD' A
#
# COMPACT_ATOMS: atom_id res chain seq x y z
N MET A 1 2.33 -13.56 9.73
CA MET A 1 2.64 -12.75 8.52
C MET A 1 1.46 -12.45 7.57
N PRO A 2 0.16 -12.82 7.79
CA PRO A 2 -0.93 -12.34 6.91
C PRO A 2 -1.63 -11.05 7.36
N THR A 3 -1.31 -10.50 8.55
CA THR A 3 -2.11 -9.44 9.19
C THR A 3 -2.23 -8.13 8.41
N TYR A 4 -1.29 -7.82 7.52
CA TYR A 4 -1.24 -6.54 6.81
C TYR A 4 -1.91 -6.56 5.43
N VAL A 5 -2.18 -7.76 4.89
CA VAL A 5 -2.73 -7.90 3.54
C VAL A 5 -4.25 -7.78 3.54
N LEU A 6 -4.92 -8.25 4.59
CA LEU A 6 -6.38 -8.21 4.68
C LEU A 6 -6.95 -6.79 4.65
N PRO A 7 -6.42 -5.80 5.39
CA PRO A 7 -6.89 -4.42 5.30
C PRO A 7 -6.78 -3.83 3.89
N VAL A 8 -5.62 -4.02 3.26
CA VAL A 8 -5.34 -3.53 1.90
C VAL A 8 -6.38 -4.04 0.91
N LEU A 9 -6.62 -5.35 0.94
CA LEU A 9 -7.54 -6.01 0.01
C LEU A 9 -8.99 -5.57 0.27
N LYS A 10 -9.38 -5.41 1.54
CA LYS A 10 -10.73 -4.96 1.92
C LYS A 10 -11.03 -3.55 1.44
N ASN A 11 -10.06 -2.65 1.52
CA ASN A 11 -10.24 -1.27 1.10
C ASN A 11 -9.94 -1.03 -0.38
N GLY A 12 -9.41 -2.03 -1.10
CA GLY A 12 -9.02 -1.88 -2.50
C GLY A 12 -7.86 -0.92 -2.72
N GLN A 13 -7.03 -0.67 -1.70
CA GLN A 13 -5.96 0.34 -1.75
C GLN A 13 -4.62 -0.27 -2.19
N PHE A 14 -4.65 -0.97 -3.34
CA PHE A 14 -3.46 -1.53 -3.97
C PHE A 14 -3.60 -1.59 -5.48
N ALA A 15 -2.46 -1.70 -6.16
CA ALA A 15 -2.39 -2.10 -7.55
C ALA A 15 -1.37 -3.23 -7.71
N LEU A 16 -1.74 -4.23 -8.51
CA LEU A 16 -0.87 -5.33 -8.91
C LEU A 16 -0.57 -5.16 -10.41
N PHE A 17 0.70 -5.02 -10.74
CA PHE A 17 1.16 -4.89 -12.12
C PHE A 17 1.59 -6.26 -12.63
N CYS A 18 1.06 -6.65 -13.78
CA CYS A 18 1.32 -7.97 -14.38
C CYS A 18 1.83 -7.84 -15.82
N LYS A 19 2.78 -8.69 -16.19
CA LYS A 19 3.16 -8.94 -17.59
C LYS A 19 2.65 -10.32 -17.98
N GLY A 20 1.51 -10.36 -18.67
CA GLY A 20 0.76 -11.59 -18.85
C GLY A 20 0.24 -12.10 -17.49
N THR A 21 0.52 -13.36 -17.16
CA THR A 21 0.15 -13.96 -15.87
C THR A 21 1.18 -13.73 -14.76
N GLN A 22 2.33 -13.13 -15.08
CA GLN A 22 3.42 -12.93 -14.12
C GLN A 22 3.25 -11.59 -13.40
N PRO A 23 3.12 -11.55 -12.06
CA PRO A 23 3.21 -10.30 -11.30
C PRO A 23 4.63 -9.75 -11.40
N ILE A 24 4.73 -8.49 -11.79
CA ILE A 24 5.98 -7.75 -11.99
C ILE A 24 6.15 -6.60 -10.99
N GLY A 25 5.06 -6.18 -10.35
CA GLY A 25 5.07 -5.12 -9.36
C GLY A 25 3.83 -5.12 -8.49
N TYR A 26 3.95 -4.53 -7.31
CA TYR A 26 2.86 -4.31 -6.37
C TYR A 26 3.09 -2.98 -5.66
N ILE A 27 2.02 -2.21 -5.54
CA ILE A 27 1.99 -1.00 -4.72
C ILE A 27 0.75 -1.03 -3.84
N SER A 28 0.88 -0.54 -2.61
CA SER A 28 -0.28 -0.26 -1.76
C SER A 28 -0.13 1.10 -1.11
N TRP A 29 -1.27 1.74 -0.89
CA TRP A 29 -1.34 3.04 -0.25
C TRP A 29 -2.36 3.04 0.88
N ALA A 30 -2.25 4.04 1.76
CA ALA A 30 -3.25 4.36 2.76
C ALA A 30 -3.60 5.84 2.65
N TYR A 31 -4.80 6.20 3.09
CA TYR A 31 -5.21 7.56 3.32
C TYR A 31 -5.21 7.81 4.84
N PHE A 32 -4.23 8.56 5.31
CA PHE A 32 -4.07 8.88 6.72
C PHE A 32 -4.64 10.25 7.07
N ASP A 33 -5.08 10.38 8.30
CA ASP A 33 -5.18 11.66 9.01
C ASP A 33 -3.85 11.97 9.75
N GLU A 34 -3.77 13.13 10.40
CA GLU A 34 -2.56 13.56 11.11
C GLU A 34 -2.14 12.58 12.23
N VAL A 35 -3.11 11.94 12.88
CA VAL A 35 -2.88 11.00 13.99
C VAL A 35 -2.29 9.70 13.46
N ALA A 36 -2.89 9.14 12.41
CA ALA A 36 -2.42 7.92 11.76
C ALA A 36 -1.02 8.10 11.17
N GLN A 37 -0.71 9.29 10.62
CA GLN A 37 0.65 9.64 10.19
C GLN A 37 1.67 9.54 11.32
N ALA A 38 1.38 10.19 12.46
CA ALA A 38 2.27 10.20 13.61
C ALA A 38 2.47 8.79 14.20
N HIS A 39 1.41 7.99 14.24
CA HIS A 39 1.48 6.59 14.68
C HIS A 39 2.29 5.73 13.72
N TYR A 40 2.07 5.86 12.41
CA TYR A 40 2.77 5.07 11.41
C TYR A 40 4.28 5.31 11.43
N LEU A 41 4.71 6.55 11.62
CA LEU A 41 6.13 6.91 11.77
C LEU A 41 6.79 6.27 13.00
N GLN A 42 6.01 5.95 14.04
CA GLN A 42 6.51 5.27 15.24
C GLN A 42 6.52 3.75 15.10
N SER A 43 5.50 3.19 14.44
CA SER A 43 5.38 1.74 14.22
C SER A 43 4.40 1.42 13.09
N ASP A 44 4.75 0.41 12.31
CA ASP A 44 3.86 -0.19 11.30
C ASP A 44 2.70 -1.00 11.90
N ARG A 45 2.67 -1.25 13.22
CA ARG A 45 1.66 -2.09 13.88
C ARG A 45 0.24 -1.55 13.69
N HIS A 46 0.10 -0.24 13.49
CA HIS A 46 -1.17 0.43 13.22
C HIS A 46 -1.82 -0.06 11.92
N LEU A 47 -1.02 -0.50 10.92
CA LEU A 47 -1.53 -1.02 9.66
C LEU A 47 -2.25 -2.38 9.75
N ARG A 48 -2.42 -2.94 10.95
CA ARG A 48 -3.09 -4.23 11.15
C ARG A 48 -4.61 -4.08 11.24
N ASP A 49 -5.11 -2.91 11.62
CA ASP A 49 -6.53 -2.61 11.62
C ASP A 49 -6.96 -2.05 10.28
N ASN A 50 -8.18 -2.39 9.84
CA ASN A 50 -8.76 -1.88 8.60
C ASN A 50 -9.13 -0.39 8.68
N SER A 51 -9.51 0.09 9.88
CA SER A 51 -9.89 1.50 10.08
C SER A 51 -8.74 2.45 9.78
N ASP A 52 -7.51 2.01 10.00
CA ASP A 52 -6.33 2.86 9.99
C ASP A 52 -5.79 3.12 8.57
N TRP A 53 -6.34 2.43 7.56
CA TRP A 53 -5.91 2.54 6.16
C TRP A 53 -6.64 3.63 5.37
N ASN A 54 -7.82 4.06 5.83
CA ASN A 54 -8.67 5.01 5.11
C ASN A 54 -9.38 5.96 6.09
N CYS A 55 -8.58 6.74 6.83
CA CYS A 55 -9.04 7.61 7.90
C CYS A 55 -8.87 9.11 7.62
N GLY A 56 -8.25 9.51 6.51
CA GLY A 56 -8.06 10.92 6.17
C GLY A 56 -7.83 11.17 4.69
N ASP A 57 -7.08 12.24 4.38
CA ASP A 57 -6.88 12.72 2.99
C ASP A 57 -5.41 12.60 2.53
N TYR A 58 -4.47 12.29 3.42
CA TYR A 58 -3.05 12.23 3.10
C TYR A 58 -2.68 10.85 2.54
N ILE A 59 -2.21 10.81 1.29
CA ILE A 59 -1.76 9.55 0.66
C ILE A 59 -0.37 9.17 1.17
N TRP A 60 -0.26 7.94 1.69
CA TRP A 60 1.00 7.33 2.07
C TRP A 60 1.23 6.04 1.29
N PHE A 61 2.38 5.93 0.62
CA PHE A 61 2.81 4.68 0.01
C PHE A 61 3.36 3.74 1.09
N ILE A 62 2.67 2.62 1.30
CA ILE A 62 2.97 1.69 2.38
C ILE A 62 3.91 0.58 1.92
N GLN A 63 3.69 0.06 0.71
CA GLN A 63 4.54 -0.94 0.10
C GLN A 63 4.79 -0.57 -1.36
N TRP A 64 6.04 -0.67 -1.76
CA TRP A 64 6.47 -0.59 -3.15
C TRP A 64 7.36 -1.79 -3.43
N PHE A 65 6.89 -2.71 -4.26
CA PHE A 65 7.59 -3.94 -4.58
C PHE A 65 7.70 -4.08 -6.09
N ALA A 66 8.93 -4.10 -6.62
CA ALA A 66 9.21 -4.26 -8.04
C ALA A 66 10.51 -5.08 -8.22
N PRO A 67 10.47 -6.41 -7.97
CA PRO A 67 11.66 -7.23 -7.81
C PRO A 67 12.50 -7.37 -9.10
N LEU A 68 11.90 -7.09 -10.25
CA LEU A 68 12.54 -7.20 -11.57
C LEU A 68 12.98 -5.84 -12.14
N GLY A 69 13.01 -4.79 -11.32
CA GLY A 69 13.47 -3.45 -11.73
C GLY A 69 12.44 -2.61 -12.49
N HIS A 70 11.17 -3.01 -12.49
CA HIS A 70 10.08 -2.33 -13.19
C HIS A 70 9.50 -1.11 -12.44
N SER A 71 10.18 -0.56 -11.43
CA SER A 71 9.69 0.60 -10.67
C SER A 71 9.33 1.78 -11.57
N HIS A 72 10.11 2.08 -12.61
CA HIS A 72 9.79 3.16 -13.54
C HIS A 72 8.52 2.91 -14.38
N GLN A 73 8.17 1.65 -14.64
CA GLN A 73 6.94 1.31 -15.38
C GLN A 73 5.71 1.37 -14.48
N ASN A 74 5.85 1.02 -13.20
CA ASN A 74 4.76 1.13 -12.22
C ASN A 74 4.32 2.59 -11.96
N ALA A 75 5.20 3.57 -12.21
CA ALA A 75 4.92 4.99 -12.02
C ALA A 75 4.29 5.69 -13.23
N CYS A 76 4.29 5.05 -14.41
CA CYS A 76 3.93 5.70 -15.68
C CYS A 76 2.73 5.06 -16.39
N CYS A 77 2.08 4.06 -15.78
CA CYS A 77 0.84 3.50 -16.33
C CYS A 77 -0.37 4.27 -15.77
N ASP A 78 -0.63 5.43 -16.38
CA ASP A 78 -1.98 6.00 -16.54
C ASP A 78 -2.58 5.51 -17.87
#